data_AF-A0A256ZRY1-F1
#
_entry.id   AF-A0A256ZRY1-F1
#
_cell.length_a   1.000
_cell.length_b   1.000
_cell.length_c   1.000
_cell.angle_alpha   90.00
_cell.angle_beta   90.00
_cell.angle_gamma   90.00
#
_symmetry.space_group_name_H-M   'P 1'
#
loop_
_entity.id
_entity.type
_entity.pdbx_description
1 polymer ?
#
loop_
_entity_poly.entity_id
_entity_poly.type
_entity_poly.pdbx_seq_one_letter_code
_entity_poly.pdbx_strand_id
1 'polypeptide(L)'
;MCIPRKLRELWIHIEFWSLLPHILVRMLLRKLCRFLICDRGALDAIVWIITTLRYPSFVHSVYGRFLFRLAMKEKPVYLYTDLDALARRADVPKEFLAREFAVYSVLARYASHCSINTGVGSPLDSLGGVLKCLKSQNR
;
A
#
# COMPACT_ATOMS: atom_id res chain seq x y z
N MET A 1 10.99 -2.97 -14.36
CA MET A 1 11.05 -1.96 -15.44
C MET A 1 12.19 -0.99 -15.19
N CYS A 2 12.91 -0.58 -16.23
CA CYS A 2 13.98 0.41 -16.13
C CYS A 2 13.50 1.72 -16.76
N ILE A 3 13.03 2.67 -15.94
CA ILE A 3 12.60 3.99 -16.41
C ILE A 3 13.81 4.93 -16.36
N PRO A 4 14.18 5.59 -17.48
CA PRO A 4 15.27 6.56 -17.49
C PRO A 4 15.05 7.67 -16.47
N ARG A 5 16.10 8.08 -15.75
CA ARG A 5 16.01 9.12 -14.70
C ARG A 5 15.39 10.43 -15.19
N LYS A 6 15.59 10.79 -16.47
CA LYS A 6 15.04 11.99 -17.09
C LYS A 6 13.52 11.93 -17.29
N LEU A 7 12.94 10.74 -17.43
CA LEU A 7 11.50 10.53 -17.63
C LEU A 7 10.75 10.25 -16.32
N ARG A 8 11.47 10.23 -15.19
CA ARG A 8 10.90 9.89 -13.89
C ARG A 8 9.73 10.81 -13.50
N GLU A 9 9.90 12.12 -13.66
CA GLU A 9 8.84 13.08 -13.30
C GLU A 9 7.61 12.90 -14.19
N LEU A 10 7.79 12.72 -15.51
CA LEU A 10 6.71 12.41 -16.43
C LEU A 10 5.97 11.13 -16.03
N TRP A 11 6.71 10.08 -15.68
CA TRP A 11 6.13 8.82 -15.22
C TRP A 11 5.29 9.01 -13.95
N ILE A 12 5.79 9.78 -12.98
CA ILE A 12 5.06 10.10 -11.75
C ILE A 12 3.73 10.79 -12.07
N HIS A 13 3.71 11.74 -13.01
CA HIS A 13 2.47 12.39 -13.44
C HIS A 13 1.48 11.38 -14.03
N ILE A 14 1.94 10.53 -14.95
CA ILE A 14 1.10 9.52 -15.61
C ILE A 14 0.47 8.58 -14.56
N GLU A 15 1.30 8.06 -13.65
CA GLU A 15 0.83 7.18 -12.56
C GLU A 15 -0.14 7.90 -11.63
N PHE A 16 0.12 9.16 -11.28
CA PHE A 16 -0.78 9.91 -10.41
C PHE A 16 -2.15 10.14 -11.06
N TRP A 17 -2.17 10.52 -12.33
CA TRP A 17 -3.41 10.79 -13.06
C TRP A 17 -4.20 9.50 -13.34
N SER A 18 -3.54 8.36 -13.57
CA SER A 18 -4.23 7.06 -13.74
C SER A 18 -4.91 6.59 -12.44
N LEU A 19 -4.39 6.98 -11.28
CA LEU A 19 -4.98 6.66 -9.97
C LEU A 19 -6.18 7.54 -9.62
N LEU A 20 -6.27 8.75 -10.18
CA LEU A 20 -7.27 9.74 -9.80
C LEU A 20 -8.72 9.25 -10.01
N PRO A 21 -9.10 8.60 -11.14
CA PRO A 21 -10.42 7.98 -11.29
C PRO A 21 -10.73 6.96 -10.20
N HIS A 22 -9.76 6.12 -9.84
CA HIS A 22 -9.93 5.09 -8.81
C HIS A 22 -10.17 5.70 -7.43
N ILE A 23 -9.44 6.76 -7.09
CA ILE A 23 -9.61 7.50 -5.83
C ILE A 23 -11.00 8.14 -5.79
N LEU A 24 -11.45 8.77 -6.88
CA LEU A 24 -12.76 9.42 -6.95
C LEU A 24 -13.90 8.40 -6.82
N VAL A 25 -13.82 7.26 -7.50
CA VAL A 25 -14.81 6.19 -7.38
C VAL A 25 -14.87 5.65 -5.95
N ARG A 26 -13.73 5.41 -5.31
CA ARG A 26 -13.68 4.97 -3.90
C ARG A 26 -14.31 6.00 -2.96
N MET A 27 -14.06 7.29 -3.19
CA MET A 27 -14.68 8.37 -2.42
C MET A 27 -16.20 8.42 -2.59
N LEU A 28 -16.71 8.18 -3.82
CA LEU A 28 -18.14 8.11 -4.08
C LEU A 28 -18.76 6.89 -3.39
N LEU A 29 -18.17 5.70 -3.57
CA LEU A 29 -18.63 4.48 -2.93
C LEU A 29 -18.62 4.57 -1.41
N ARG A 30 -17.62 5.25 -0.82
CA ARG A 30 -17.59 5.50 0.62
C ARG A 30 -18.78 6.32 1.14
N LYS A 31 -19.40 7.16 0.30
CA LYS A 31 -20.62 7.90 0.65
C LYS A 31 -21.89 7.07 0.47
N LEU A 32 -21.90 6.14 -0.48
CA LEU A 32 -23.07 5.34 -0.84
C LEU A 32 -23.19 4.04 -0.05
N CYS A 33 -22.06 3.43 0.30
CA CYS A 33 -22.00 2.13 0.97
C CYS A 33 -21.80 2.31 2.48
N ARG A 34 -22.48 1.47 3.28
CA ARG A 34 -22.30 1.42 4.74
C ARG A 34 -20.89 0.96 5.14
N PHE A 35 -20.33 0.02 4.38
CA PHE A 35 -18.97 -0.48 4.54
C PHE A 35 -18.34 -0.62 3.16
N LEU A 36 -17.09 -0.18 3.00
CA LEU A 36 -16.30 -0.32 1.78
C LEU A 36 -14.99 -1.02 2.13
N ILE A 37 -14.78 -2.19 1.54
CA ILE A 37 -13.54 -2.96 1.67
C ILE A 37 -12.85 -2.89 0.30
N CYS A 38 -11.60 -2.43 0.29
CA CYS A 38 -10.79 -2.37 -0.91
C CYS A 38 -9.56 -3.24 -0.72
N ASP A 39 -9.24 -4.05 -1.74
CA ASP A 39 -7.91 -4.62 -1.86
C ASP A 39 -6.99 -3.56 -2.47
N ARG A 40 -5.92 -3.22 -1.75
CA ARG A 40 -4.94 -2.16 -2.06
C ARG A 40 -5.45 -0.72 -1.91
N GLY A 41 -4.56 0.20 -1.53
CA GLY A 41 -4.86 1.60 -1.19
C GLY A 41 -3.91 2.62 -1.80
N ALA A 42 -4.01 3.86 -1.35
CA ALA A 42 -3.06 4.91 -1.70
C ALA A 42 -1.63 4.59 -1.24
N LEU A 43 -1.49 3.78 -0.19
CA LEU A 43 -0.20 3.28 0.30
C LEU A 43 0.51 2.44 -0.78
N ASP A 44 -0.21 1.54 -1.45
CA ASP A 44 0.34 0.69 -2.51
C ASP A 44 0.89 1.53 -3.67
N ALA A 45 0.19 2.59 -4.06
CA ALA A 45 0.63 3.49 -5.11
C ALA A 45 1.97 4.16 -4.76
N ILE A 46 2.13 4.61 -3.51
CA ILE A 46 3.39 5.21 -3.05
C ILE A 46 4.51 4.18 -3.11
N VAL A 47 4.26 2.98 -2.60
CA VAL A 47 5.25 1.90 -2.59
C VAL A 47 5.66 1.55 -4.01
N TRP A 48 4.69 1.35 -4.91
CA TRP A 48 4.91 1.06 -6.32
C TRP A 48 5.82 2.10 -7.00
N ILE A 49 5.55 3.39 -6.79
CA ILE A 49 6.35 4.47 -7.37
C ILE A 49 7.78 4.45 -6.81
N ILE A 50 7.94 4.31 -5.50
CA ILE A 50 9.26 4.29 -4.84
C ILE A 50 10.08 3.08 -5.31
N THR A 51 9.48 1.89 -5.37
CA THR A 51 10.16 0.64 -5.70
C THR A 51 10.57 0.59 -7.17
N THR A 52 9.66 1.02 -8.05
CA THR A 52 9.84 1.05 -9.50
C THR A 52 10.85 2.11 -9.93
N LEU A 53 10.75 3.32 -9.40
CA LEU A 53 11.63 4.44 -9.77
C LEU A 53 12.90 4.55 -8.93
N ARG A 54 13.04 3.71 -7.90
CA ARG A 54 14.12 3.79 -6.89
C ARG A 54 14.25 5.20 -6.31
N TYR A 55 13.10 5.82 -5.99
CA TYR A 55 13.03 7.23 -5.60
C TYR A 55 12.33 7.41 -4.24
N PRO A 56 13.02 7.13 -3.12
CA PRO A 56 12.42 7.21 -1.78
C PRO A 56 11.97 8.63 -1.41
N SER A 57 12.62 9.66 -1.93
CA SER A 57 12.25 11.05 -1.69
C SER A 57 10.89 11.44 -2.29
N PHE A 58 10.25 10.56 -3.08
CA PHE A 58 8.91 10.77 -3.61
C PHE A 58 7.90 11.14 -2.51
N VAL A 59 8.01 10.58 -1.31
CA VAL A 59 7.11 10.88 -0.17
C VAL A 59 7.09 12.36 0.22
N HIS A 60 8.17 13.11 -0.08
CA HIS A 60 8.28 14.54 0.19
C HIS A 60 7.72 15.42 -0.95
N SER A 61 7.45 14.84 -2.12
CA SER A 61 6.85 15.56 -3.25
C SER A 61 5.40 15.99 -2.95
N VAL A 62 4.82 16.82 -3.81
CA VAL A 62 3.40 17.21 -3.69
C VAL A 62 2.48 15.99 -3.80
N TYR A 63 2.69 15.13 -4.81
CA TYR A 63 1.90 13.92 -5.00
C TYR A 63 2.11 12.89 -3.90
N GLY A 64 3.36 12.67 -3.49
CA GLY A 64 3.67 11.74 -2.40
C GLY A 64 3.02 12.15 -1.09
N ARG A 65 3.09 13.43 -0.72
CA ARG A 65 2.42 13.94 0.49
C ARG A 65 0.90 13.83 0.41
N PHE A 66 0.32 14.11 -0.76
CA PHE A 66 -1.12 13.95 -0.98
C PHE A 66 -1.55 12.49 -0.80
N LEU A 67 -0.90 11.56 -1.50
CA LEU A 67 -1.21 10.13 -1.42
C LEU A 67 -0.98 9.59 0.00
N PHE A 68 0.07 10.06 0.68
CA PHE A 68 0.36 9.59 2.04
C PHE A 68 -0.71 10.04 3.04
N ARG A 69 -1.18 11.29 2.95
CA ARG A 69 -2.32 11.77 3.74
C ARG A 69 -3.60 11.01 3.42
N LEU A 70 -3.80 10.65 2.15
CA LEU A 70 -4.94 9.82 1.75
C LEU A 70 -4.84 8.43 2.39
N ALA A 71 -3.68 7.78 2.33
CA ALA A 71 -3.42 6.49 2.96
C ALA A 71 -3.71 6.51 4.47
N MET A 72 -3.26 7.55 5.19
CA MET A 72 -3.58 7.71 6.61
C MET A 72 -5.10 7.84 6.88
N LYS A 73 -5.86 8.43 5.96
CA LYS A 73 -7.33 8.53 6.06
C LYS A 73 -8.05 7.24 5.68
N GLU A 74 -7.44 6.40 4.84
CA GLU A 74 -7.94 5.07 4.50
C GLU A 74 -7.77 4.09 5.65
N LYS A 75 -6.81 4.32 6.56
CA LYS A 75 -6.49 3.46 7.72
C LYS A 75 -6.29 1.98 7.30
N PRO A 76 -5.36 1.70 6.37
CA PRO A 76 -5.16 0.35 5.87
C PRO A 76 -4.76 -0.63 6.97
N VAL A 77 -5.11 -1.90 6.77
CA VAL A 77 -4.57 -3.02 7.54
C VAL A 77 -3.40 -3.59 6.76
N TYR A 78 -2.21 -3.58 7.36
CA TYR A 78 -1.00 -4.07 6.72
C TYR A 78 -0.88 -5.59 6.93
N LEU A 79 -1.02 -6.35 5.84
CA LEU A 79 -0.81 -7.79 5.85
C LEU A 79 0.62 -8.09 5.41
N TYR A 80 1.34 -8.89 6.20
CA TYR A 80 2.73 -9.23 5.88
C TYR A 80 3.04 -10.69 6.20
N THR A 81 4.10 -11.21 5.58
CA THR A 81 4.68 -12.52 5.86
C THR A 81 6.17 -12.44 5.61
N ASP A 82 6.90 -13.49 6.01
CA ASP A 82 8.35 -13.55 5.79
C ASP A 82 8.73 -13.41 4.32
N LEU A 83 9.87 -12.76 4.08
CA LEU A 83 10.35 -12.48 2.72
C LEU A 83 10.54 -13.75 1.89
N ASP A 84 10.98 -14.85 2.51
CA ASP A 84 11.15 -16.14 1.82
C ASP A 84 9.80 -16.81 1.50
N ALA A 85 8.77 -16.58 2.31
CA ALA A 85 7.42 -17.03 1.98
C ALA A 85 6.83 -16.22 0.82
N LEU A 86 7.07 -14.90 0.78
CA LEU A 86 6.70 -14.06 -0.35
C LEU A 86 7.44 -14.46 -1.63
N ALA A 87 8.76 -14.69 -1.55
CA ALA A 87 9.59 -15.04 -2.70
C ALA A 87 9.19 -16.36 -3.36
N ARG A 88 8.62 -17.30 -2.61
CA ARG A 88 8.07 -18.56 -3.16
C ARG A 88 6.77 -18.38 -3.93
N ARG A 89 6.04 -17.29 -3.69
CA ARG A 89 4.72 -17.01 -4.28
C ARG A 89 4.76 -15.95 -5.38
N ALA A 90 5.75 -15.07 -5.33
CA ALA A 90 5.83 -13.93 -6.21
C ALA A 90 6.69 -14.23 -7.46
N ASP A 91 6.16 -13.91 -8.63
CA ASP A 91 6.87 -14.01 -9.91
C ASP A 91 7.70 -12.72 -10.17
N VAL A 92 8.50 -12.32 -9.18
CA VAL A 92 9.34 -11.12 -9.26
C VAL A 92 10.73 -11.38 -8.66
N PRO A 93 11.77 -10.65 -9.10
CA PRO A 93 13.10 -10.79 -8.55
C PRO A 93 13.12 -10.55 -7.03
N LYS A 94 13.85 -11.40 -6.29
CA LYS A 94 13.97 -11.30 -4.81
C LYS A 94 14.43 -9.92 -4.35
N GLU A 95 15.30 -9.25 -5.12
CA GLU A 95 15.74 -7.88 -4.84
C GLU A 95 14.62 -6.84 -4.91
N PHE A 96 13.72 -6.97 -5.90
CA PHE A 96 12.57 -6.08 -6.03
C PHE A 96 11.64 -6.27 -4.85
N LEU A 97 11.36 -7.53 -4.51
CA LEU A 97 10.52 -7.91 -3.38
C LEU A 97 11.09 -7.43 -2.05
N ALA A 98 12.40 -7.56 -1.84
CA ALA A 98 13.08 -7.08 -0.63
C ALA A 98 12.94 -5.56 -0.48
N ARG A 99 13.07 -4.82 -1.59
CA ARG A 99 12.87 -3.37 -1.59
C ARG A 99 11.42 -3.01 -1.30
N GLU A 100 10.47 -3.67 -1.96
CA GLU A 100 9.05 -3.45 -1.75
C GLU A 100 8.66 -3.71 -0.30
N PHE A 101 9.08 -4.84 0.26
CA PHE A 101 8.88 -5.18 1.66
C PHE A 101 9.48 -4.14 2.61
N ALA A 102 10.69 -3.66 2.35
CA ALA A 102 11.33 -2.62 3.16
C ALA A 102 10.51 -1.31 3.12
N VAL A 103 10.06 -0.87 1.95
CA VAL A 103 9.27 0.36 1.83
C VAL A 103 7.90 0.21 2.52
N TYR A 104 7.20 -0.91 2.31
CA TYR A 104 5.96 -1.19 3.02
C TYR A 104 6.14 -1.19 4.52
N SER A 105 7.13 -1.93 5.04
CA SER A 105 7.34 -2.06 6.50
C SER A 105 7.60 -0.71 7.18
N VAL A 106 8.25 0.23 6.49
CA VAL A 106 8.45 1.58 6.99
C VAL A 106 7.17 2.39 6.92
N LEU A 107 6.52 2.48 5.75
CA LEU A 107 5.36 3.34 5.57
C LEU A 107 4.13 2.85 6.36
N ALA A 108 3.95 1.54 6.48
CA ALA A 108 2.88 0.92 7.25
C ALA A 108 2.95 1.31 8.73
N ARG A 109 4.15 1.49 9.33
CA ARG A 109 4.28 1.95 10.72
C ARG A 109 3.61 3.31 10.97
N TYR A 110 3.46 4.12 9.94
CA TYR A 110 2.87 5.46 10.03
C TYR A 110 1.44 5.54 9.48
N ALA A 111 1.13 4.75 8.45
CA ALA A 111 -0.15 4.83 7.75
C ALA A 111 -1.13 3.72 8.17
N SER A 112 -0.64 2.53 8.52
CA SER A 112 -1.51 1.39 8.86
C SER A 112 -2.01 1.48 10.28
N HIS A 113 -3.25 1.05 10.49
CA HIS A 113 -3.80 0.95 11.84
C HIS A 113 -3.23 -0.25 12.59
N CYS A 114 -3.08 -1.37 11.88
CA CYS A 114 -2.55 -2.60 12.43
C CYS A 114 -1.81 -3.39 11.37
N SER A 115 -0.94 -4.26 11.87
CA SER A 115 -0.13 -5.17 11.06
C SER A 115 -0.47 -6.61 11.47
N ILE A 116 -0.83 -7.45 10.50
CA ILE A 116 -1.17 -8.86 10.72
C ILE A 116 -0.16 -9.73 9.98
N ASN A 117 0.47 -10.64 10.71
CA ASN A 117 1.36 -11.63 10.12
C ASN A 117 0.53 -12.79 9.57
N THR A 118 0.46 -12.91 8.25
CA THR A 118 -0.26 -13.98 7.54
C THR A 118 0.60 -15.23 7.32
N GLY A 119 1.87 -15.22 7.75
CA GLY A 119 2.77 -16.37 7.71
C GLY A 119 2.56 -17.34 8.87
N VAL A 120 1.88 -16.89 9.93
CA VAL A 120 1.63 -17.68 11.14
C VAL A 120 0.14 -18.01 11.21
N GLY A 121 -0.21 -19.24 10.89
CA GLY A 121 -1.58 -19.75 10.97
C GLY A 121 -2.33 -19.84 9.65
N SER A 122 -3.62 -20.15 9.75
CA SER A 122 -4.52 -20.31 8.61
C SER A 122 -5.11 -18.97 8.14
N PRO A 123 -5.74 -18.92 6.94
CA PRO A 123 -6.47 -17.74 6.49
C PRO A 123 -7.56 -17.28 7.48
N LEU A 124 -8.19 -18.22 8.21
CA LEU A 124 -9.20 -17.92 9.21
C LEU A 124 -8.60 -17.23 10.44
N ASP A 125 -7.40 -17.60 10.84
CA ASP A 125 -6.68 -16.94 11.94
C ASP A 125 -6.31 -15.50 11.57
N SER A 126 -5.85 -15.30 10.34
CA SER A 126 -5.57 -13.97 9.79
C SER A 126 -6.82 -13.10 9.76
N LEU A 127 -7.95 -13.65 9.30
CA LEU A 127 -9.25 -12.97 9.29
C LEU A 127 -9.68 -12.58 10.71
N GLY A 128 -9.54 -13.49 11.68
CA GLY A 128 -9.80 -13.22 13.09
C GLY A 128 -8.97 -12.06 13.62
N GLY A 129 -7.69 -12.00 13.26
CA GLY A 129 -6.79 -10.89 13.58
C GLY A 129 -7.26 -9.55 12.99
N VAL A 130 -7.63 -9.53 11.72
CA VAL A 130 -8.18 -8.33 11.05
C VAL A 130 -9.46 -7.86 11.73
N LEU A 131 -10.40 -8.76 12.00
CA LEU A 131 -11.66 -8.42 12.66
C LEU A 131 -11.44 -7.86 14.08
N LYS A 132 -10.49 -8.41 14.83
CA LYS A 132 -10.13 -7.90 16.16
C LYS A 132 -9.58 -6.48 16.08
N CYS A 133 -8.71 -6.21 15.10
CA CYS A 133 -8.17 -4.88 14.84
C CYS A 133 -9.27 -3.86 14.49
N LEU A 134 -10.18 -4.24 13.59
CA LEU A 134 -11.29 -3.36 13.20
C LEU A 134 -12.25 -3.08 14.37
N LYS A 135 -12.47 -4.04 15.28
CA LYS A 135 -13.30 -3.84 16.48
C LYS A 135 -12.68 -2.84 17.46
N SER A 136 -11.34 -2.85 17.65
CA SER A 136 -10.68 -1.87 18.51
C SER A 136 -10.77 -0.43 18.01
N GLN A 137 -11.13 -0.22 16.74
CA GLN A 137 -11.27 1.10 16.13
C GLN A 137 -12.63 1.79 16.39
N ASN A 138 -13.66 1.01 16.76
CA ASN A 138 -15.04 1.49 16.96
C ASN A 138 -15.37 1.79 18.44
N ARG A 139 -14.39 1.71 19.36
CA ARG A 139 -14.48 2.23 20.73
C ARG A 139 -13.78 3.57 20.80
#